data_AF-A0A4Y2S4Q3-F1
#
_entry.id   AF-A0A4Y2S4Q3-F1
#
_cell.length_a   1.000
_cell.length_b   1.000
_cell.length_c   1.000
_cell.angle_alpha   90.00
_cell.angle_beta   90.00
_cell.angle_gamma   90.00
#
_symmetry.space_group_name_H-M   'P 1'
#
loop_
_entity.id
_entity.type
_entity.pdbx_description
1 polymer ?
#
loop_
_entity_poly.entity_id
_entity_poly.type
_entity_poly.pdbx_seq_one_letter_code
_entity_poly.pdbx_strand_id
1 'polypeptide(L)'
;IIEELNNSLAVFRDHLVHIAKQQDCPEIRDRIRETRRKCLDFCISAHEIIMPQIRSDVSEGIPVDSQQLVNLVCCTQLFLRELKKCHNLVQANPMDMTAYYEKRPRSSGVSVLDKLVLFKMPPRDYHKEELQSIIR
;
A
#
# COMPACT_ATOMS: atom_id res chain seq x y z
N ILE A 1 11.14 9.40 10.46
CA ILE A 1 9.91 9.07 9.67
C ILE A 1 10.12 9.12 8.15
N ILE A 2 10.72 10.19 7.59
CA ILE A 2 10.90 10.31 6.13
C ILE A 2 11.92 9.31 5.58
N GLU A 3 13.00 9.06 6.31
CA GLU A 3 14.00 8.06 5.93
C GLU A 3 13.37 6.66 5.87
N GLU A 4 12.52 6.33 6.84
CA GLU A 4 11.78 5.07 6.92
C GLU A 4 10.77 4.94 5.78
N LEU A 5 10.09 6.03 5.40
CA LEU A 5 9.28 6.10 4.19
C LEU A 5 10.14 5.78 2.95
N ASN A 6 11.26 6.46 2.78
CA ASN A 6 12.15 6.26 1.64
C ASN A 6 12.69 4.81 1.56
N ASN A 7 13.09 4.24 2.69
CA ASN A 7 13.54 2.85 2.78
C ASN A 7 12.40 1.87 2.45
N SER A 8 11.19 2.12 2.95
CA SER A 8 10.02 1.31 2.62
C SER A 8 9.65 1.39 1.13
N LEU A 9 9.84 2.55 0.50
CA LEU A 9 9.65 2.73 -0.94
C LEU A 9 10.70 1.99 -1.77
N ALA A 10 11.95 1.94 -1.31
CA ALA A 10 12.98 1.12 -1.96
C ALA A 10 12.58 -0.37 -1.94
N VAL A 11 12.19 -0.90 -0.78
CA VAL A 11 11.71 -2.28 -0.63
C VAL A 11 10.47 -2.53 -1.49
N PHE A 12 9.52 -1.58 -1.54
CA PHE A 12 8.35 -1.69 -2.41
C PHE A 12 8.74 -1.86 -3.87
N ARG A 13 9.68 -1.04 -4.36
CA ARG A 13 10.19 -1.10 -5.74
C ARG A 13 10.88 -2.44 -6.03
N ASP A 14 11.66 -2.95 -5.10
CA ASP A 14 12.33 -4.24 -5.24
C ASP A 14 11.32 -5.37 -5.37
N HIS A 15 10.24 -5.36 -4.58
CA HIS A 15 9.17 -6.33 -4.74
C HIS A 15 8.49 -6.25 -6.10
N LEU A 16 8.27 -5.05 -6.66
CA LEU A 16 7.65 -4.89 -7.98
C LEU A 16 8.49 -5.52 -9.11
N VAL A 17 9.80 -5.71 -8.93
CA VAL A 17 10.67 -6.36 -9.92
C VAL A 17 10.36 -7.84 -10.07
N HIS A 18 9.71 -8.48 -9.09
CA HIS A 18 9.36 -9.89 -9.13
C HIS A 18 8.04 -10.16 -9.86
N ILE A 19 7.20 -9.14 -10.10
CA ILE A 19 5.97 -9.32 -10.87
C ILE A 19 6.30 -9.78 -12.28
N ALA A 20 5.55 -10.77 -12.79
CA ALA A 20 5.75 -11.43 -14.08
C ALA A 20 7.04 -12.26 -14.20
N LYS A 21 7.75 -12.51 -13.10
CA LYS A 21 8.92 -13.41 -13.07
C LYS A 21 8.58 -14.74 -12.41
N GLN A 22 9.52 -15.68 -12.44
CA GLN A 22 9.35 -16.99 -11.80
C GLN A 22 9.08 -16.91 -10.29
N GLN A 23 9.53 -15.83 -9.62
CA GLN A 23 9.27 -15.61 -8.19
C GLN A 23 7.90 -14.99 -7.91
N ASP A 24 7.11 -14.67 -8.95
CA ASP A 24 5.79 -14.09 -8.77
C ASP A 24 4.84 -15.13 -8.19
N CYS A 25 4.48 -14.96 -6.92
CA CYS A 25 3.61 -15.87 -6.19
C CYS A 25 2.75 -15.12 -5.15
N PRO A 26 1.73 -15.78 -4.58
CA PRO A 26 0.84 -15.14 -3.62
C PRO A 26 1.53 -14.48 -2.41
N GLU A 27 2.56 -15.11 -1.87
CA GLU A 27 3.34 -14.56 -0.77
C GLU A 27 3.99 -13.22 -1.15
N ILE A 28 4.50 -13.10 -2.37
CA ILE A 28 5.10 -11.86 -2.87
C ILE A 28 4.03 -10.80 -3.15
N ARG A 29 2.90 -11.17 -3.75
CA ARG A 29 1.75 -10.28 -3.97
C ARG A 29 1.23 -9.69 -2.65
N ASP A 30 1.14 -10.51 -1.60
CA ASP A 30 0.73 -10.05 -0.27
C ASP A 30 1.77 -9.13 0.37
N ARG A 31 3.08 -9.44 0.26
CA ARG A 31 4.16 -8.53 0.71
C ARG A 31 4.15 -7.18 -0.01
N ILE A 32 3.85 -7.15 -1.31
CA ILE A 32 3.69 -5.92 -2.09
C ILE A 32 2.55 -5.09 -1.49
N ARG A 33 1.40 -5.72 -1.20
CA ARG A 33 0.25 -5.07 -0.56
C ARG A 33 0.60 -4.52 0.83
N GLU A 34 1.24 -5.31 1.67
CA GLU A 34 1.65 -4.90 3.02
C GLU A 34 2.65 -3.73 2.98
N THR A 35 3.68 -3.83 2.14
CA THR A 35 4.70 -2.78 2.00
C THR A 35 4.09 -1.49 1.44
N ARG A 36 3.15 -1.59 0.48
CA ARG A 36 2.40 -0.44 -0.04
C ARG A 36 1.63 0.26 1.07
N ARG A 37 0.90 -0.50 1.90
CA ARG A 37 0.17 0.05 3.04
C ARG A 37 1.11 0.74 4.03
N LYS A 38 2.24 0.12 4.35
CA LYS A 38 3.27 0.71 5.21
C LYS A 38 3.80 2.04 4.67
N CYS A 39 4.01 2.15 3.36
CA CYS A 39 4.40 3.42 2.73
C CYS A 39 3.33 4.50 2.90
N LEU A 40 2.05 4.14 2.73
CA LEU A 40 0.93 5.07 2.96
C LEU A 40 0.86 5.52 4.43
N ASP A 41 1.00 4.59 5.37
CA ASP A 41 0.98 4.90 6.81
C ASP A 41 2.10 5.89 7.16
N PHE A 42 3.32 5.68 6.64
CA PHE A 42 4.42 6.64 6.82
C PHE A 42 4.16 8.00 6.17
N CYS A 43 3.52 8.06 5.00
CA CYS A 43 3.12 9.33 4.38
C CYS A 43 2.13 10.09 5.28
N ILE A 44 1.14 9.40 5.85
CA ILE A 44 0.15 9.99 6.76
C ILE A 44 0.83 10.49 8.03
N SER A 45 1.64 9.65 8.68
CA SER A 45 2.36 10.06 9.90
C SER A 45 3.32 11.23 9.65
N ALA A 46 4.04 11.23 8.53
CA ALA A 46 4.92 12.35 8.18
C ALA A 46 4.11 13.64 7.93
N HIS A 47 2.95 13.54 7.28
CA HIS A 47 2.05 14.67 7.08
C HIS A 47 1.54 15.25 8.40
N GLU A 48 1.07 14.40 9.31
CA GLU A 48 0.55 14.80 10.62
C GLU A 48 1.59 15.51 11.49
N ILE A 49 2.87 15.15 11.35
CA ILE A 49 3.98 15.78 12.07
C ILE A 49 4.40 17.10 11.41
N ILE A 50 4.56 17.12 10.10
CA ILE A 50 5.20 18.24 9.39
C ILE A 50 4.20 19.36 9.13
N MET A 51 2.98 19.05 8.68
CA MET A 51 2.03 20.08 8.24
C MET A 51 1.58 21.07 9.30
N PRO A 52 1.40 20.71 10.59
CA PRO A 52 1.07 21.68 11.62
C PRO A 52 2.13 22.77 11.74
N GLN A 53 3.42 22.40 11.73
CA GLN A 53 4.52 23.35 11.80
C GLN A 53 4.54 24.26 10.57
N ILE A 54 4.44 23.68 9.36
CA ILE A 54 4.41 24.44 8.11
C ILE A 54 3.27 25.46 8.10
N ARG A 55 2.07 25.07 8.55
CA ARG A 55 0.92 25.98 8.62
C ARG A 55 1.15 27.12 9.60
N SER A 56 1.79 26.84 10.74
CA SER A 56 2.16 27.85 11.74
C SER A 56 3.19 28.83 11.20
N ASP A 57 4.25 28.34 10.55
CA ASP A 57 5.30 29.19 9.99
C ASP A 57 4.71 30.13 8.93
N VAL A 58 3.85 29.59 8.05
CA VAL A 58 3.15 30.38 7.04
C VAL A 58 2.24 31.45 7.65
N SER A 59 1.51 31.14 8.73
CA SER A 59 0.63 32.14 9.37
C SER A 59 1.40 33.28 10.02
N GLU A 60 2.62 33.02 10.48
CA GLU A 60 3.53 34.04 11.02
C GLU A 60 4.31 34.78 9.92
N GLY A 61 4.05 34.49 8.64
CA GLY A 61 4.74 35.09 7.50
C GLY A 61 6.16 34.60 7.29
N ILE A 62 6.54 33.48 7.91
CA ILE A 62 7.85 32.86 7.75
C ILE A 62 7.88 32.09 6.41
N PRO A 63 8.89 32.31 5.55
CA PRO A 63 9.04 31.54 4.33
C PRO A 63 9.17 30.04 4.59
N VAL A 64 8.48 29.22 3.81
CA VAL A 64 8.54 27.76 3.93
C VAL A 64 9.85 27.24 3.32
N ASP A 65 10.86 26.99 4.16
CA ASP A 65 12.17 26.44 3.75
C ASP A 65 12.43 25.00 4.26
N SER A 66 11.38 24.29 4.67
CA SER A 66 11.54 22.99 5.34
C SER A 66 12.07 21.90 4.40
N GLN A 67 13.33 21.49 4.61
CA GLN A 67 13.93 20.32 3.95
C GLN A 67 13.10 19.05 4.16
N GLN A 68 12.44 18.91 5.31
CA GLN A 68 11.57 17.77 5.60
C GLN A 68 10.34 17.77 4.69
N LEU A 69 9.72 18.93 4.46
CA LEU A 69 8.61 19.06 3.51
C LEU A 69 9.06 18.70 2.09
N VAL A 70 10.22 19.20 1.64
CA VAL A 70 10.79 18.87 0.32
C VAL A 70 10.98 17.36 0.18
N ASN A 71 11.59 16.71 1.18
CA ASN A 71 11.82 15.27 1.14
C ASN A 71 10.51 14.47 1.14
N LEU A 72 9.50 14.90 1.89
CA LEU A 72 8.16 14.28 1.89
C LEU A 72 7.49 14.39 0.52
N VAL A 73 7.57 15.55 -0.13
CA VAL A 73 7.05 15.75 -1.49
C VAL A 73 7.77 14.84 -2.48
N CYS A 74 9.10 14.77 -2.42
CA CYS A 74 9.87 13.85 -3.26
C CYS A 74 9.47 12.39 -3.05
N CYS A 75 9.37 11.92 -1.80
CA CYS A 75 8.99 10.55 -1.49
C CYS A 75 7.56 10.22 -1.95
N THR A 76 6.61 11.13 -1.75
CA THR A 76 5.21 10.92 -2.16
C THR A 76 5.06 10.90 -3.69
N GLN A 77 5.78 11.76 -4.41
CA GLN A 77 5.82 11.73 -5.87
C GLN A 77 6.44 10.43 -6.41
N LEU A 78 7.54 9.97 -5.82
CA LEU A 78 8.12 8.66 -6.13
C LEU A 78 7.09 7.56 -5.89
N PHE A 79 6.41 7.56 -4.74
CA PHE A 79 5.42 6.57 -4.39
C PHE A 79 4.25 6.53 -5.39
N LEU A 80 3.69 7.68 -5.76
CA LEU A 80 2.61 7.78 -6.77
C LEU A 80 3.00 7.13 -8.11
N ARG A 81 4.24 7.34 -8.55
CA ARG A 81 4.74 6.69 -9.77
C ARG A 81 4.84 5.18 -9.61
N GLU A 82 5.36 4.70 -8.49
CA GLU A 82 5.46 3.26 -8.22
C GLU A 82 4.09 2.60 -8.02
N LEU A 83 3.09 3.32 -7.49
CA LEU A 83 1.69 2.86 -7.42
C LEU A 83 1.12 2.66 -8.82
N LYS A 84 1.31 3.61 -9.72
CA LYS A 84 0.89 3.48 -11.13
C LYS A 84 1.57 2.28 -11.80
N LYS A 85 2.87 2.09 -11.55
CA LYS A 85 3.62 0.94 -12.05
C LYS A 85 3.07 -0.37 -11.48
N CYS A 86 2.83 -0.43 -10.17
CA CYS A 86 2.24 -1.58 -9.47
C CYS A 86 0.87 -1.94 -10.06
N HIS A 87 -0.02 -0.97 -10.23
CA HIS A 87 -1.33 -1.18 -10.84
C HIS A 87 -1.21 -1.80 -12.24
N ASN A 88 -0.38 -1.22 -13.11
CA ASN A 88 -0.19 -1.72 -14.47
C ASN A 88 0.40 -3.14 -14.50
N LEU A 89 1.36 -3.43 -13.62
CA LEU A 89 1.98 -4.74 -13.51
C LEU A 89 0.98 -5.79 -13.03
N VAL A 90 0.20 -5.49 -11.99
CA VAL A 90 -0.84 -6.40 -11.49
C VAL A 90 -1.90 -6.62 -12.56
N GLN A 91 -2.39 -5.55 -13.21
CA GLN A 91 -3.41 -5.64 -14.26
C GLN A 91 -2.97 -6.50 -15.45
N ALA A 92 -1.70 -6.40 -15.85
CA ALA A 92 -1.15 -7.20 -16.95
C ALA A 92 -0.85 -8.65 -16.55
N ASN A 93 -0.68 -8.94 -15.25
CA ASN A 93 -0.25 -10.23 -14.73
C ASN A 93 -1.22 -10.73 -13.64
N PRO A 94 -2.44 -11.15 -14.04
CA PRO A 94 -3.44 -11.64 -13.09
C PRO A 94 -2.93 -12.88 -12.36
N MET A 95 -3.28 -12.98 -11.08
CA MET A 95 -2.89 -14.10 -10.22
C MET A 95 -4.06 -14.56 -9.39
N ASP A 96 -4.29 -15.87 -9.34
CA ASP A 96 -5.24 -16.46 -8.42
C ASP A 96 -4.62 -16.57 -7.02
N MET A 97 -5.23 -15.86 -6.07
CA MET A 97 -4.80 -15.76 -4.68
C MET A 97 -5.75 -16.53 -3.73
N THR A 98 -6.75 -17.22 -4.28
CA THR A 98 -7.85 -17.81 -3.51
C THR A 98 -7.33 -18.81 -2.47
N ALA A 99 -6.55 -19.80 -2.92
CA ALA A 99 -5.99 -20.83 -2.03
C ALA A 99 -5.04 -20.26 -0.95
N TYR A 100 -4.40 -19.12 -1.23
CA TYR A 100 -3.52 -18.46 -0.27
C TYR A 100 -4.31 -17.81 0.86
N TYR A 101 -5.36 -17.06 0.54
CA TYR A 101 -6.18 -16.37 1.53
C TYR A 101 -7.15 -17.29 2.27
N GLU A 102 -7.59 -18.38 1.67
CA GLU A 102 -8.43 -19.38 2.35
C GLU A 102 -7.66 -20.17 3.42
N LYS A 103 -6.36 -20.38 3.24
CA LYS A 103 -5.48 -21.05 4.23
C LYS A 103 -5.11 -20.16 5.41
N ARG A 104 -5.22 -18.83 5.27
CA ARG A 104 -4.96 -17.91 6.38
C ARG A 104 -6.18 -17.83 7.31
N PRO A 105 -6.00 -17.84 8.64
CA PRO A 105 -7.10 -17.65 9.57
C PRO A 105 -7.80 -16.33 9.27
N ARG A 106 -9.10 -16.38 8.92
CA ARG A 106 -9.94 -15.18 8.80
C ARG A 106 -9.99 -14.49 10.17
N SER A 107 -10.01 -13.15 10.20
CA SER A 107 -10.20 -12.44 11.47
C SER A 107 -11.51 -12.93 12.13
N SER A 108 -11.47 -13.12 13.44
CA SER A 108 -12.39 -13.96 14.20
C SER A 108 -13.88 -13.64 14.02
N GLY A 109 -14.23 -12.39 13.63
CA GLY A 109 -15.61 -11.95 13.40
C GLY A 109 -16.28 -12.52 12.13
N VAL A 110 -15.53 -12.84 11.07
CA VAL A 110 -16.11 -13.39 9.82
C VAL A 110 -16.37 -14.89 9.94
N SER A 111 -15.59 -15.60 10.75
CA SER A 111 -15.74 -17.04 10.99
C SER A 111 -17.09 -17.44 11.62
N VAL A 112 -17.76 -16.49 12.31
CA VAL A 112 -19.08 -16.69 12.93
C VAL A 112 -20.17 -16.65 11.85
N LEU A 113 -20.01 -15.85 10.80
CA LEU A 113 -20.99 -15.71 9.72
C LEU A 113 -20.99 -16.94 8.79
N ASP A 114 -19.83 -17.59 8.61
CA ASP A 114 -19.71 -18.84 7.83
C ASP A 114 -20.52 -20.01 8.47
N LYS A 115 -20.91 -19.92 9.74
CA LYS A 115 -21.77 -20.90 10.43
C LYS A 115 -23.27 -20.66 10.24
N LEU A 116 -23.68 -19.55 9.62
CA LEU A 116 -25.08 -19.28 9.28
C LEU A 116 -25.40 -19.99 7.96
N VAL A 117 -26.15 -21.09 8.06
CA VAL A 117 -26.48 -22.08 7.01
C VAL A 117 -27.05 -21.51 5.69
N LEU A 118 -27.38 -20.23 5.62
CA LEU A 118 -27.96 -19.56 4.44
C LEU A 118 -27.05 -18.55 3.74
N PHE A 119 -25.89 -18.19 4.31
CA PHE A 119 -25.01 -17.19 3.69
C PHE A 119 -23.86 -17.86 2.93
N LYS A 120 -24.05 -18.09 1.63
CA LYS A 120 -22.92 -18.31 0.72
C LYS A 120 -22.33 -16.96 0.37
N MET A 121 -21.20 -16.61 1.00
CA MET A 121 -20.48 -15.38 0.66
C MET A 121 -20.15 -15.41 -0.85
N PRO A 122 -20.38 -14.32 -1.59
CA PRO A 122 -20.06 -14.28 -3.02
C PRO A 122 -18.59 -14.66 -3.25
N PRO A 123 -18.27 -15.35 -4.36
CA PRO A 123 -16.87 -15.63 -4.70
C PRO A 123 -16.10 -14.32 -4.76
N ARG A 124 -15.04 -14.21 -3.96
CA ARG A 124 -14.17 -13.04 -3.95
C ARG A 124 -13.21 -13.11 -5.12
N ASP A 125 -13.26 -12.10 -5.96
CA ASP A 125 -12.24 -11.87 -6.97
C ASP A 125 -11.08 -11.13 -6.31
N TYR A 126 -10.13 -11.90 -5.77
CA TYR A 126 -8.95 -11.37 -5.09
C TYR A 126 -8.07 -10.51 -6.00
N HIS A 127 -8.04 -10.81 -7.30
CA HIS A 127 -7.31 -10.02 -8.27
C HIS A 127 -7.94 -8.63 -8.44
N LYS A 128 -9.27 -8.56 -8.54
CA LYS A 128 -10.00 -7.30 -8.58
C LYS A 128 -9.87 -6.51 -7.27
N GLU A 129 -9.92 -7.19 -6.12
CA GLU A 129 -9.67 -6.54 -4.82
C GLU A 129 -8.25 -5.94 -4.75
N GLU A 130 -7.25 -6.67 -5.26
CA GLU A 130 -5.87 -6.18 -5.34
C GLU A 130 -5.78 -4.90 -6.17
N LEU A 131 -6.34 -4.89 -7.39
CA LEU A 131 -6.36 -3.70 -8.25
C LEU A 131 -7.05 -2.50 -7.60
N GLN A 132 -8.23 -2.72 -7.01
CA GLN A 132 -8.97 -1.66 -6.31
C GLN A 132 -8.18 -1.10 -5.14
N SER A 133 -7.42 -1.94 -4.44
CA SER A 133 -6.63 -1.53 -3.28
C SER A 133 -5.38 -0.71 -3.63
N ILE A 134 -4.99 -0.62 -4.90
CA ILE A 134 -3.88 0.23 -5.38
C ILE A 134 -4.37 1.65 -5.70
N ILE A 135 -5.63 1.78 -6.15
CA ILE A 135 -6.23 3.06 -6.57
C ILE A 135 -6.82 3.82 -5.36
N ARG A 136 -7.33 3.09 -4.36
CA ARG A 136 -7.88 3.64 -3.12
C ARG A 136 -6.80 3.91 -2.10
#